data_AF-A0A540M4F4-F1
#
_entry.id   AF-A0A540M4F4-F1
#
_cell.length_a   1.000
_cell.length_b   1.000
_cell.length_c   1.000
_cell.angle_alpha   90.00
_cell.angle_beta   90.00
_cell.angle_gamma   90.00
#
_symmetry.space_group_name_H-M   'P 1'
#
loop_
_entity.id
_entity.type
_entity.pdbx_description
1 polymer ?
#
loop_
_entity_poly.entity_id
_entity_poly.type
_entity_poly.pdbx_seq_one_letter_code
_entity_poly.pdbx_strand_id
1 'polypeptide(L)'
;MVSMTTIRGTMGYIASEVFSRNLGNVSYKADVYSFGMLLLEMVGGRKNIGLTTEDTTNKICYPQWIYNLLEEGDDLQIHIGEEEDGKIPKKLAIIGLWCIQWHPVDRPTSRNGRILARRQELEAIAELE
;
A
#
# COMPACT_ATOMS: atom_id res chain seq x y z
N MET A 1 11.88 11.48 26.82
CA MET A 1 12.01 10.79 25.52
C MET A 1 11.53 9.37 25.74
N VAL A 2 10.37 9.00 25.19
CA VAL A 2 9.85 7.62 25.34
C VAL A 2 10.66 6.73 24.40
N SER A 3 11.46 5.83 24.98
CA SER A 3 12.15 4.79 24.21
C SER A 3 11.14 3.67 23.93
N MET A 4 10.75 3.48 22.67
CA MET A 4 9.96 2.32 22.26
C MET A 4 10.88 1.09 22.21
N THR A 5 11.06 0.43 23.35
CA THR A 5 11.88 -0.78 23.46
C THR A 5 11.18 -2.02 22.89
N THR A 6 9.88 -1.96 22.60
CA THR A 6 9.07 -3.08 22.12
C THR A 6 8.32 -2.71 20.86
N ILE A 7 8.50 -3.49 19.79
CA ILE A 7 7.69 -3.42 18.57
C ILE A 7 6.24 -3.76 18.93
N ARG A 8 5.31 -2.86 18.61
CA ARG A 8 3.87 -3.05 18.83
C ARG A 8 3.12 -2.70 17.55
N GLY A 9 2.20 -3.55 17.13
CA GLY A 9 1.38 -3.33 15.93
C GLY A 9 0.83 -4.64 15.37
N THR A 10 0.04 -4.54 14.29
CA THR A 10 -0.55 -5.68 13.60
C THR A 10 0.36 -6.15 12.48
N MET A 11 0.81 -7.41 12.53
CA MET A 11 1.66 -7.98 11.50
C MET A 11 1.01 -7.83 10.11
N GLY A 12 1.77 -7.33 9.13
CA GLY A 12 1.25 -6.94 7.81
C GLY A 12 1.04 -5.44 7.65
N TYR A 13 0.85 -4.69 8.75
CA TYR A 13 0.66 -3.23 8.73
C TYR A 13 1.83 -2.49 9.40
N ILE A 14 2.77 -3.21 10.03
CA ILE A 14 3.93 -2.61 10.68
C ILE A 14 4.94 -2.15 9.62
N ALA A 15 5.25 -0.85 9.63
CA ALA A 15 6.23 -0.26 8.73
C ALA A 15 7.66 -0.74 9.03
N SER A 16 8.48 -0.78 7.99
CA SER A 16 9.86 -1.30 8.04
C SER A 16 10.75 -0.60 9.07
N GLU A 17 10.59 0.70 9.27
CA GLU A 17 11.36 1.48 10.25
C GLU A 17 11.04 1.15 11.72
N VAL A 18 9.93 0.46 11.99
CA VAL A 18 9.55 0.05 13.35
C VAL A 18 10.41 -1.12 13.82
N PHE A 19 10.84 -2.00 12.90
CA PHE A 19 11.66 -3.17 13.22
C PHE A 19 13.09 -3.11 12.66
N SER A 20 13.37 -2.16 11.75
CA SER A 20 14.71 -1.93 11.19
C SER A 20 15.24 -0.56 11.59
N ARG A 21 16.17 -0.53 12.55
CA ARG A 21 16.81 0.71 13.05
C ARG A 21 17.61 1.47 11.99
N ASN A 22 17.99 0.81 10.89
CA ASN A 22 18.76 1.41 9.80
C ASN A 22 17.92 2.36 8.92
N LEU A 23 16.59 2.32 9.04
CA LEU A 23 15.67 3.18 8.28
C LEU A 23 15.35 4.51 8.98
N GLY A 24 15.97 4.77 10.13
CA GLY A 24 15.78 5.97 10.93
C GLY A 24 14.75 5.80 12.04
N ASN A 25 14.35 6.92 12.63
CA ASN A 25 13.38 6.95 13.72
C ASN A 25 11.95 6.78 13.20
N VAL A 26 11.12 6.09 13.99
CA VAL A 26 9.68 5.98 13.74
C VAL A 26 9.05 7.38 13.70
N SER A 27 8.23 7.63 12.69
CA SER A 27 7.55 8.91 12.45
C SER A 27 6.13 8.66 11.94
N TYR A 28 5.38 9.73 11.64
CA TYR A 28 4.05 9.64 11.01
C TYR A 28 4.02 8.86 9.69
N LYS A 29 5.19 8.60 9.08
CA LYS A 29 5.33 7.74 7.91
C LYS A 29 4.93 6.29 8.17
N ALA A 30 5.01 5.82 9.42
CA ALA A 30 4.54 4.50 9.80
C ALA A 30 3.01 4.40 9.68
N ASP A 31 2.30 5.48 10.02
CA ASP A 31 0.84 5.55 9.83
C ASP A 31 0.47 5.56 8.34
N VAL A 32 1.24 6.27 7.50
CA VAL A 32 1.05 6.28 6.04
C VAL A 32 1.19 4.86 5.47
N TYR A 33 2.22 4.11 5.88
CA TYR A 33 2.40 2.72 5.47
C TYR A 33 1.20 1.86 5.88
N SER A 34 0.78 1.97 7.15
CA SER A 34 -0.34 1.18 7.69
C SER A 34 -1.64 1.48 6.94
N PHE A 35 -1.89 2.75 6.62
CA PHE A 35 -3.03 3.18 5.82
C PHE A 35 -2.95 2.64 4.39
N GLY A 36 -1.76 2.62 3.77
CA GLY A 36 -1.55 2.00 2.46
C GLY A 36 -1.92 0.52 2.43
N MET A 37 -1.48 -0.25 3.43
CA MET A 37 -1.85 -1.66 3.57
C MET A 37 -3.35 -1.87 3.76
N LEU A 38 -4.02 -0.97 4.50
CA LEU A 38 -5.48 -1.00 4.66
C LEU A 38 -6.20 -0.70 3.34
N LEU A 39 -5.73 0.29 2.55
CA LEU A 39 -6.27 0.56 1.21
C LEU A 39 -6.16 -0.67 0.31
N LEU A 40 -4.99 -1.33 0.31
CA LEU A 40 -4.76 -2.54 -0.48
C LEU A 40 -5.64 -3.71 -0.02
N GLU A 41 -5.82 -3.88 1.28
CA GLU A 41 -6.75 -4.88 1.84
C GLU A 41 -8.18 -4.64 1.39
N MET A 42 -8.62 -3.38 1.42
CA MET A 42 -9.93 -2.99 0.95
C MET A 42 -10.07 -3.39 -0.52
N VAL A 43 -9.26 -2.82 -1.43
CA VAL A 43 -9.42 -3.03 -2.89
C VAL A 43 -9.24 -4.49 -3.33
N GLY A 44 -8.41 -5.25 -2.63
CA GLY A 44 -8.18 -6.67 -2.92
C GLY A 44 -9.30 -7.60 -2.42
N GLY A 45 -10.20 -7.13 -1.56
CA GLY A 45 -11.29 -7.94 -0.97
C GLY A 45 -10.82 -9.10 -0.10
N ARG A 46 -9.52 -9.18 0.19
CA ARG A 46 -8.88 -10.27 0.94
C ARG A 46 -8.17 -9.70 2.15
N LYS A 47 -8.40 -10.31 3.32
CA LYS A 47 -7.70 -9.91 4.55
C LYS A 47 -6.20 -10.09 4.41
N ASN A 48 -5.43 -9.08 4.80
CA ASN A 48 -3.96 -9.12 4.80
C ASN A 48 -3.36 -9.99 5.94
N ILE A 49 -4.25 -10.59 6.76
CA ILE A 49 -3.89 -11.42 7.90
C ILE A 49 -4.01 -12.89 7.45
N GLY A 50 -2.87 -13.47 7.08
CA GLY A 50 -2.76 -14.88 6.68
C GLY A 50 -3.52 -15.80 7.63
N LEU A 51 -4.52 -16.51 7.09
CA LEU A 51 -5.31 -17.50 7.82
C LEU A 51 -4.96 -18.94 7.42
N THR A 52 -3.87 -19.17 6.68
CA THR A 52 -3.27 -20.49 6.60
C THR A 52 -1.75 -20.38 6.72
N THR A 53 -1.15 -21.34 7.41
CA THR A 53 0.29 -21.46 7.71
C THR A 53 1.20 -21.57 6.47
N GLU A 54 0.60 -21.55 5.28
CA GLU A 54 1.23 -21.61 3.96
C GLU A 54 1.51 -20.19 3.39
N ASP A 55 0.89 -19.14 3.99
CA ASP A 55 0.81 -17.78 3.43
C ASP A 55 1.86 -16.78 3.94
N THR A 56 2.93 -17.23 4.61
CA THR A 56 3.93 -16.28 5.16
C THR A 56 4.73 -15.59 4.06
N THR A 57 4.99 -16.29 2.95
CA THR A 57 5.50 -15.72 1.68
C THR A 57 4.50 -14.79 1.03
N ASN A 58 3.20 -15.03 1.24
CA ASN A 58 2.11 -14.31 0.60
C ASN A 58 1.93 -12.87 1.09
N LYS A 59 2.47 -12.51 2.27
CA LYS A 59 2.42 -11.12 2.78
C LYS A 59 3.35 -10.16 2.03
N ILE A 60 4.55 -10.62 1.66
CA ILE A 60 5.46 -9.87 0.78
C ILE A 60 4.90 -9.85 -0.65
N CYS A 61 4.21 -10.92 -1.03
CA CYS A 61 3.56 -11.02 -2.34
C CYS A 61 2.23 -10.28 -2.43
N TYR A 62 1.59 -9.83 -1.34
CA TYR A 62 0.27 -9.21 -1.42
C TYR A 62 0.30 -7.87 -2.18
N PRO A 63 1.22 -6.93 -1.88
CA PRO A 63 1.43 -5.77 -2.75
C PRO A 63 1.73 -6.12 -4.20
N GLN A 64 2.55 -7.15 -4.43
CA GLN A 64 2.91 -7.60 -5.78
C GLN A 64 1.70 -8.19 -6.51
N TRP A 65 0.83 -8.92 -5.81
CA TRP A 65 -0.39 -9.50 -6.34
C TRP A 65 -1.37 -8.40 -6.76
N ILE A 66 -1.53 -7.34 -5.94
CA ILE A 66 -2.34 -6.17 -6.32
C ILE A 66 -1.73 -5.46 -7.55
N TYR A 67 -0.40 -5.34 -7.62
CA TYR A 67 0.27 -4.76 -8.78
C TYR A 67 -0.01 -5.56 -10.06
N ASN A 68 0.11 -6.89 -10.02
CA ASN A 68 -0.19 -7.74 -11.16
C ASN A 68 -1.67 -7.64 -11.58
N LEU A 69 -2.59 -7.59 -10.62
CA LEU A 69 -4.01 -7.40 -10.88
C LEU A 69 -4.30 -6.07 -11.60
N LEU A 70 -3.54 -5.01 -11.27
CA LEU A 70 -3.61 -3.74 -11.97
C LEU A 70 -3.08 -3.80 -13.41
N GLU A 71 -1.98 -4.54 -13.64
CA GLU A 71 -1.39 -4.71 -14.99
C GLU A 71 -2.25 -5.60 -15.90
N GLU A 72 -2.80 -6.68 -15.35
CA GLU A 72 -3.61 -7.66 -16.11
C GLU A 72 -5.02 -7.14 -16.43
N GLY A 73 -5.43 -6.03 -15.82
CA GLY A 73 -6.73 -5.40 -16.04
C GLY A 73 -7.90 -6.14 -15.38
N ASP A 74 -7.60 -7.14 -14.56
CA ASP A 74 -8.56 -7.95 -13.82
C ASP A 74 -9.31 -7.14 -12.75
N ASP A 75 -10.50 -7.62 -12.39
CA ASP A 75 -11.45 -6.83 -11.61
C ASP A 75 -11.08 -6.77 -10.12
N LEU A 76 -10.81 -5.56 -9.64
CA LEU A 76 -10.65 -5.27 -8.21
C LEU A 76 -12.01 -5.44 -7.52
N GLN A 77 -12.04 -6.23 -6.44
CA GLN A 77 -13.31 -6.78 -5.93
C GLN A 77 -14.21 -5.81 -5.16
N ILE A 78 -13.86 -4.53 -4.99
CA ILE A 78 -14.79 -3.57 -4.37
C ILE A 78 -15.68 -2.91 -5.40
N HIS A 79 -16.99 -3.11 -5.25
CA HIS A 79 -18.01 -2.26 -5.87
C HIS A 79 -18.25 -1.03 -4.98
N ILE A 80 -17.58 0.08 -5.28
CA ILE A 80 -17.86 1.37 -4.63
C ILE A 80 -18.87 2.10 -5.51
N GLY A 81 -20.14 2.18 -5.09
CA GLY A 81 -21.18 2.89 -5.86
C GLY A 81 -21.77 2.10 -7.04
N GLU A 82 -22.61 2.78 -7.85
CA GLU A 82 -23.25 2.22 -9.04
C GLU A 82 -22.22 1.94 -10.16
N GLU A 83 -22.52 0.91 -10.97
CA GLU A 83 -21.79 0.17 -12.03
C GLU A 83 -20.65 0.83 -12.86
N GLU A 84 -20.37 2.13 -12.75
CA GLU A 84 -19.36 2.83 -13.59
C GLU A 84 -18.03 3.14 -12.88
N ASP A 85 -17.88 2.73 -11.60
CA ASP A 85 -16.78 3.20 -10.75
C ASP A 85 -15.60 2.22 -10.58
N GLY A 86 -15.31 1.38 -11.58
CA GLY A 86 -14.09 0.56 -11.60
C GLY A 86 -12.78 1.39 -11.56
N LYS A 87 -12.88 2.71 -11.75
CA LYS A 87 -11.77 3.67 -11.68
C LYS A 87 -11.36 3.98 -10.23
N ILE A 88 -12.28 4.01 -9.26
CA ILE A 88 -11.93 4.32 -7.87
C ILE A 88 -11.08 3.20 -7.23
N PRO A 89 -11.45 1.91 -7.31
CA PRO A 89 -10.62 0.82 -6.79
C PRO A 89 -9.20 0.86 -7.36
N LYS A 90 -9.04 1.10 -8.67
CA LYS A 90 -7.73 1.24 -9.31
C LYS A 90 -6.92 2.40 -8.74
N LYS A 91 -7.54 3.57 -8.56
CA LYS A 91 -6.89 4.74 -7.92
C LYS A 91 -6.49 4.46 -6.48
N LEU A 92 -7.35 3.81 -5.71
CA LEU A 92 -7.07 3.45 -4.32
C LEU A 92 -5.93 2.43 -4.22
N ALA A 93 -5.87 1.45 -5.13
CA ALA A 93 -4.77 0.49 -5.22
C ALA A 93 -3.43 1.20 -5.51
N ILE A 94 -3.41 2.11 -6.48
CA ILE A 94 -2.24 2.94 -6.81
C ILE A 94 -1.77 3.74 -5.59
N ILE A 95 -2.69 4.44 -4.91
CA ILE A 95 -2.37 5.21 -3.70
C ILE A 95 -1.83 4.29 -2.60
N GLY A 96 -2.45 3.13 -2.42
CA GLY A 96 -2.01 2.10 -1.48
C GLY A 96 -0.57 1.67 -1.73
N LEU A 97 -0.23 1.32 -2.98
CA LEU A 97 1.11 0.91 -3.39
C LEU A 97 2.17 2.00 -3.16
N TRP A 98 1.81 3.28 -3.36
CA TRP A 98 2.71 4.41 -3.05
C TRP A 98 2.89 4.63 -1.55
N CYS A 99 1.90 4.33 -0.74
CA CYS A 99 1.97 4.49 0.71
C CYS A 99 2.87 3.45 1.39
N ILE A 100 3.05 2.26 0.80
CA ILE A 100 3.76 1.13 1.41
C ILE A 100 5.24 1.02 1.02
N GLN A 101 5.84 2.09 0.49
CA GLN A 101 7.25 2.07 0.09
C GLN A 101 8.17 1.69 1.25
N TRP A 102 9.21 0.93 0.93
CA TRP A 102 10.14 0.40 1.93
C TRP A 102 10.85 1.49 2.72
N HIS A 103 11.32 2.55 2.06
CA HIS A 103 11.95 3.68 2.73
C HIS A 103 10.88 4.75 3.09
N PRO A 104 10.85 5.24 4.34
CA PRO A 104 9.86 6.25 4.78
C PRO A 104 9.89 7.56 3.96
N VAL A 105 11.06 7.90 3.40
CA VAL A 105 11.28 9.11 2.59
C VAL A 105 10.57 9.06 1.24
N ASP A 106 10.29 7.86 0.73
CA ASP A 106 9.66 7.64 -0.58
C ASP A 106 8.14 7.64 -0.50
N ARG A 107 7.59 7.38 0.69
CA ARG A 107 6.14 7.45 0.94
C ARG A 107 5.64 8.89 0.69
N PRO A 108 4.40 9.10 0.22
CA PRO A 108 3.85 10.43 0.03
C PRO A 108 3.76 11.22 1.36
N THR A 109 3.67 12.55 1.27
CA THR A 109 3.31 13.44 2.39
C THR A 109 2.21 14.38 1.94
N SER A 110 1.41 14.87 2.87
CA SER A 110 0.36 15.87 2.62
C SER A 110 0.88 17.17 1.99
N ARG A 111 2.19 17.40 2.00
CA ARG A 111 2.85 18.62 1.51
C ARG A 111 3.70 18.43 0.25
N ASN A 112 4.08 17.21 -0.09
CA ASN A 112 4.95 16.96 -1.24
C ASN A 112 4.11 16.75 -2.49
N GLY A 113 4.24 17.67 -3.45
CA GLY A 113 3.78 17.52 -4.85
C GLY A 113 4.42 16.36 -5.63
N ARG A 114 4.87 15.31 -4.95
CA ARG A 114 5.34 14.04 -5.53
C ARG A 114 4.22 13.07 -5.87
N ILE A 115 2.98 13.34 -5.45
CA ILE A 115 1.78 12.72 -6.03
C ILE A 115 1.78 12.93 -7.56
N LEU A 116 2.39 14.02 -8.06
CA LEU A 116 2.58 14.26 -9.49
C LEU A 116 3.84 13.63 -10.11
N ALA A 117 4.85 13.22 -9.33
CA ALA A 117 6.13 12.77 -9.90
C ALA A 117 6.06 11.35 -10.51
N ARG A 118 5.12 10.51 -10.06
CA ARG A 118 4.72 9.28 -10.76
C ARG A 118 3.35 9.37 -11.42
N ARG A 119 2.77 10.57 -11.45
CA ARG A 119 1.57 10.84 -12.24
C ARG A 119 1.89 10.74 -13.73
N GLN A 120 3.08 11.15 -14.18
CA GLN A 120 3.50 10.89 -15.57
C GLN A 120 3.72 9.40 -15.88
N GLU A 121 4.25 8.59 -14.94
CA GLU A 121 4.42 7.14 -15.18
C GLU A 121 3.08 6.39 -15.22
N LEU A 122 2.09 6.80 -14.42
CA LEU A 122 0.76 6.17 -14.42
C LEU A 122 -0.23 6.80 -15.40
N GLU A 123 -0.13 8.10 -15.71
CA GLU A 123 -0.85 8.72 -16.84
C GLU A 123 -0.32 8.15 -18.17
N ALA A 124 0.97 7.84 -18.30
CA ALA A 124 1.49 7.10 -19.46
C ALA A 124 0.94 5.66 -19.58
N ILE A 125 0.49 5.06 -18.47
CA ILE A 125 -0.18 3.74 -18.47
C ILE A 125 -1.69 3.89 -18.71
N ALA A 126 -2.29 5.02 -18.33
CA ALA A 126 -3.70 5.34 -18.57
C ALA A 126 -3.97 5.94 -19.97
N GLU A 127 -2.95 6.46 -20.66
CA GLU A 127 -3.00 6.92 -22.06
C GLU A 127 -2.67 5.81 -23.08
N LEU A 128 -2.45 4.57 -22.62
CA LEU A 128 -2.46 3.39 -23.50
C LEU A 128 -3.89 2.85 -23.59
N GLU A 129 -4.77 3.65 -24.21
CA GLU A 129 -5.90 3.12 -24.99
C GLU A 129 -5.40 2.62 -26.35
#